data_AF-A0A5J4QFQ3-F1
#
_entry.id   AF-A0A5J4QFQ3-F1
#
_cell.length_a   1.000
_cell.length_b   1.000
_cell.length_c   1.000
_cell.angle_alpha   90.00
_cell.angle_beta   90.00
_cell.angle_gamma   90.00
#
_symmetry.space_group_name_H-M   'P 1'
#
loop_
_entity.id
_entity.type
_entity.pdbx_description
1 polymer ?
#
loop_
_entity_poly.entity_id
_entity_poly.type
_entity_poly.pdbx_seq_one_letter_code
_entity_poly.pdbx_strand_id
1 'polypeptide(L)'
;MSNDMTDLKIIEKNDLYTVYEAEFEGTKQLFRRWYNDLIEIKFTDAFASANGYRSRVDMIRREPEMKERLQKCCGCIPEWLSIINGEFCVRATKGNVNLN
;
A
#
# COMPACT_ATOMS: atom_id res chain seq x y z
N MET A 1 -20.24 -18.67 -14.36
CA MET A 1 -19.08 -19.41 -13.81
C MET A 1 -18.16 -18.36 -13.23
N SER A 2 -18.22 -18.17 -11.91
CA SER A 2 -17.46 -17.14 -11.21
C SER A 2 -16.02 -17.62 -11.04
N ASN A 3 -15.10 -17.06 -11.82
CA ASN A 3 -13.65 -17.22 -11.64
C ASN A 3 -13.05 -15.83 -11.35
N ASP A 4 -13.60 -15.12 -10.36
CA ASP A 4 -13.01 -13.90 -9.82
C ASP A 4 -12.01 -14.24 -8.71
N MET A 5 -10.96 -14.99 -9.06
CA MET A 5 -9.72 -14.96 -8.30
C MET A 5 -8.69 -14.31 -9.21
N THR A 6 -8.57 -12.99 -9.06
CA THR A 6 -7.46 -12.17 -9.54
C THR A 6 -6.15 -12.95 -9.42
N ASP A 7 -5.51 -13.23 -10.56
CA ASP A 7 -4.24 -13.97 -10.64
C ASP A 7 -3.16 -13.24 -9.82
N LEU A 8 -3.01 -13.63 -8.56
CA LEU A 8 -1.95 -13.14 -7.69
C LEU A 8 -0.63 -13.76 -8.13
N LYS A 9 0.17 -12.99 -8.85
CA LYS A 9 1.49 -13.41 -9.31
C LYS A 9 2.53 -13.15 -8.23
N ILE A 10 3.24 -14.17 -7.77
CA ILE A 10 4.38 -13.99 -6.87
C ILE A 10 5.54 -13.39 -7.67
N ILE A 11 6.01 -12.22 -7.27
CA ILE A 11 7.14 -11.52 -7.92
C ILE A 11 8.43 -11.63 -7.12
N GLU A 12 8.34 -11.74 -5.80
CA GLU A 12 9.47 -11.88 -4.91
C GLU A 12 9.07 -12.71 -3.70
N LYS A 13 9.98 -13.57 -3.22
CA LYS A 13 9.79 -14.32 -1.98
C LYS A 13 11.12 -14.42 -1.25
N ASN A 14 11.11 -14.07 0.03
CA ASN A 14 12.26 -14.20 0.92
C ASN A 14 11.81 -14.74 2.29
N ASP A 15 12.76 -14.86 3.23
CA ASP A 15 12.51 -15.39 4.58
C ASP A 15 11.70 -14.45 5.50
N LEU A 16 11.44 -13.21 5.06
CA LEU A 16 10.69 -12.21 5.82
C LEU A 16 9.30 -11.92 5.23
N TYR A 17 9.14 -11.97 3.91
CA TYR A 17 7.88 -11.68 3.23
C TYR A 17 7.81 -12.31 1.83
N THR A 18 6.58 -12.38 1.30
CA THR A 18 6.28 -12.68 -0.09
C THR A 18 5.60 -11.49 -0.74
N VAL A 19 6.10 -11.03 -1.89
CA VAL A 19 5.50 -9.97 -2.70
C VAL A 19 4.67 -10.58 -3.83
N TYR A 20 3.45 -10.09 -3.96
CA TYR A 20 2.46 -10.45 -4.95
C TYR A 20 2.17 -9.24 -5.83
N GLU A 21 2.00 -9.48 -7.12
CA GLU A 21 1.43 -8.55 -8.10
C GLU A 21 0.00 -9.02 -8.40
N ALA A 22 -0.96 -8.10 -8.33
CA ALA A 22 -2.33 -8.32 -8.73
C ALA A 22 -2.72 -7.27 -9.77
N GLU A 23 -3.54 -7.65 -10.74
CA GLU A 23 -4.21 -6.69 -11.61
C GLU A 23 -5.53 -6.27 -10.98
N PHE A 24 -5.75 -4.97 -10.84
CA PHE A 24 -6.98 -4.39 -10.30
C PHE A 24 -7.30 -3.10 -11.05
N GLU A 25 -8.52 -2.96 -11.58
CA GLU A 25 -8.97 -1.80 -12.36
C GLU A 25 -8.00 -1.41 -13.50
N GLY A 26 -7.43 -2.41 -14.21
CA GLY A 26 -6.46 -2.19 -15.30
C GLY A 26 -5.10 -1.67 -14.85
N THR A 27 -4.81 -1.73 -13.55
CA THR A 27 -3.53 -1.32 -12.97
C THR A 27 -2.87 -2.46 -12.20
N LYS A 28 -1.55 -2.44 -12.15
CA LYS A 28 -0.77 -3.42 -11.37
C LYS A 28 -0.58 -2.93 -9.95
N GLN A 29 -1.09 -3.70 -9.01
CA GLN A 29 -1.00 -3.47 -7.58
C GLN A 29 -0.01 -4.44 -6.98
N LEU A 30 0.86 -3.94 -6.10
CA LEU A 30 1.87 -4.76 -5.43
C LEU A 30 1.53 -4.87 -3.95
N PHE A 31 1.52 -6.09 -3.44
CA PHE A 31 1.24 -6.41 -2.05
C PHE A 31 2.38 -7.23 -1.51
N ARG A 32 2.82 -6.99 -0.27
CA ARG A 32 3.72 -7.88 0.43
C ARG A 32 3.03 -8.44 1.67
N ARG A 33 3.04 -9.76 1.80
CA ARG A 33 2.58 -10.48 2.99
C ARG A 33 3.80 -10.94 3.77
N TRP A 34 3.90 -10.47 5.00
CA TRP A 34 4.90 -10.91 5.97
C TRP A 34 4.46 -12.20 6.66
N TYR A 35 5.41 -12.96 7.22
CA TYR A 35 5.10 -14.21 7.93
C TYR A 35 4.28 -14.03 9.22
N ASN A 36 4.21 -12.81 9.75
CA ASN A 36 3.38 -12.47 10.91
C ASN A 36 1.95 -12.03 10.54
N ASP A 37 1.47 -12.43 9.36
CA ASP A 37 0.18 -12.05 8.77
C ASP A 37 -0.02 -10.55 8.51
N LEU A 38 1.03 -9.73 8.64
CA LEU A 38 0.99 -8.35 8.18
C LEU A 38 0.92 -8.31 6.65
N ILE A 39 -0.08 -7.64 6.11
CA ILE A 39 -0.18 -7.34 4.69
C ILE A 39 0.15 -5.87 4.49
N GLU A 40 0.94 -5.56 3.49
CA GLU A 40 1.19 -4.18 3.08
C GLU A 40 0.99 -4.05 1.58
N ILE A 41 0.46 -2.92 1.15
CA ILE A 41 0.28 -2.58 -0.25
C ILE A 41 1.21 -1.44 -0.63
N LYS A 42 1.78 -1.51 -1.83
CA LYS A 42 2.64 -0.44 -2.34
C LYS A 42 1.78 0.76 -2.68
N PHE A 43 2.06 1.88 -2.03
CA PHE A 43 1.36 3.13 -2.27
C PHE A 43 1.93 3.81 -3.51
N THR A 44 1.32 3.51 -4.65
CA THR A 44 1.67 4.04 -5.97
C THR A 44 0.59 4.98 -6.50
N ASP A 45 0.91 5.81 -7.49
CA ASP A 45 -0.11 6.64 -8.14
C ASP A 45 -1.12 5.79 -8.94
N ALA A 46 -0.70 4.60 -9.39
CA ALA A 46 -1.60 3.60 -9.97
C ALA A 46 -2.61 3.07 -8.94
N PHE A 47 -2.18 2.80 -7.70
CA PHE A 47 -3.09 2.47 -6.59
C PHE A 47 -4.12 3.57 -6.34
N ALA A 48 -3.65 4.82 -6.26
CA ALA A 48 -4.55 5.96 -6.06
C ALA A 48 -5.58 6.07 -7.22
N SER A 49 -5.10 5.90 -8.46
CA SER A 49 -5.95 5.93 -9.67
C SER A 49 -7.01 4.82 -9.66
N ALA A 50 -6.62 3.61 -9.29
CA ALA A 50 -7.54 2.48 -9.16
C ALA A 50 -8.62 2.68 -8.09
N ASN A 51 -8.35 3.55 -7.10
CA ASN A 51 -9.32 3.93 -6.06
C ASN A 51 -10.08 5.23 -6.40
N GLY A 52 -9.99 5.73 -7.65
CA GLY A 52 -10.71 6.92 -8.11
C GLY A 52 -10.04 8.27 -7.81
N TYR A 53 -8.79 8.26 -7.35
CA TYR A 53 -8.01 9.46 -7.05
C TYR A 53 -7.04 9.82 -8.18
N ARG A 54 -6.68 11.09 -8.33
CA ARG A 54 -5.75 11.51 -9.41
C ARG A 54 -4.30 11.12 -9.15
N SER A 55 -3.90 11.04 -7.89
CA SER A 55 -2.56 10.69 -7.44
C SER A 55 -2.57 10.37 -5.96
N ARG A 56 -1.46 9.84 -5.42
CA ARG A 56 -1.30 9.61 -3.98
C ARG A 56 -1.50 10.89 -3.17
N VAL A 57 -1.02 12.01 -3.69
CA VAL A 57 -1.16 13.32 -3.04
C VAL A 57 -2.63 13.76 -3.04
N ASP A 58 -3.37 13.53 -4.13
CA ASP A 58 -4.81 13.81 -4.19
C ASP A 58 -5.58 12.92 -3.21
N MET A 59 -5.26 11.62 -3.14
CA MET A 59 -5.86 10.70 -2.17
C MET A 59 -5.65 11.18 -0.73
N ILE A 60 -4.41 11.49 -0.35
CA ILE A 60 -4.11 12.02 1.00
C ILE A 60 -4.81 13.35 1.26
N ARG A 61 -4.93 14.22 0.26
CA ARG A 61 -5.64 15.50 0.42
C ARG A 61 -7.14 15.32 0.63
N ARG A 62 -7.75 14.33 -0.02
CA ARG A 62 -9.18 14.02 0.09
C ARG A 62 -9.54 13.20 1.31
N GLU A 63 -8.57 12.44 1.84
CA GLU A 63 -8.71 11.61 3.03
C GLU A 63 -8.02 12.27 4.25
N PRO A 64 -8.71 13.18 4.97
CA PRO A 64 -8.11 13.94 6.07
C PRO A 64 -7.59 13.05 7.21
N GLU A 65 -8.25 11.93 7.49
CA GLU A 65 -7.79 10.98 8.50
C GLU A 65 -6.47 10.32 8.10
N MET A 66 -6.35 9.90 6.84
CA MET A 66 -5.09 9.37 6.30
C MET A 66 -3.98 10.42 6.37
N LYS A 67 -4.27 11.67 6.02
CA LYS A 67 -3.33 12.78 6.14
C LYS A 67 -2.85 12.99 7.57
N GLU A 68 -3.75 13.03 8.54
CA GLU A 68 -3.39 13.17 9.95
C GLU A 68 -2.51 12.02 10.44
N ARG A 69 -2.85 10.78 10.07
CA ARG A 69 -2.08 9.59 10.44
C ARG A 69 -0.68 9.62 9.80
N LEU A 70 -0.58 10.00 8.53
CA LEU A 70 0.69 10.19 7.84
C LEU A 70 1.56 11.25 8.49
N GLN A 71 0.97 12.39 8.85
CA GLN A 71 1.65 13.48 9.54
C GLN A 71 2.13 13.07 10.94
N LYS A 72 1.29 12.36 11.72
CA LYS A 72 1.63 11.88 13.06
C LYS A 72 2.68 10.76 13.04
N CYS A 73 2.66 9.87 12.05
CA CYS A 73 3.52 8.70 12.00
C CYS A 73 4.85 8.93 11.26
N CYS A 74 4.83 9.59 10.10
CA CYS A 74 5.98 9.63 9.18
C CYS A 74 6.44 11.06 8.82
N GLY A 75 5.52 12.04 8.81
CA GLY A 75 5.79 13.37 8.22
C GLY A 75 5.98 13.37 6.69
N CYS A 76 5.94 12.20 6.05
CA CYS A 76 6.08 12.00 4.61
C CYS A 76 5.08 10.95 4.09
N ILE A 77 4.99 10.84 2.77
CA ILE A 77 4.19 9.81 2.09
C ILE A 77 4.99 8.50 2.09
N PRO A 78 4.52 7.42 2.74
CA PRO A 78 5.22 6.16 2.78
C PRO A 78 5.15 5.47 1.42
N GLU A 79 6.13 4.62 1.14
CA GLU A 79 6.12 3.77 -0.06
C GLU A 79 5.15 2.58 0.09
N TRP A 80 4.92 2.11 1.33
CA TRP A 80 4.05 0.98 1.65
C TRP A 80 3.04 1.38 2.72
N LEU A 81 1.78 1.00 2.53
CA LEU A 81 0.72 1.11 3.52
C LEU A 81 0.43 -0.27 4.07
N SER A 82 0.48 -0.44 5.39
CA SER A 82 0.04 -1.69 6.00
C SER A 82 -1.49 -1.77 5.98
N ILE A 83 -2.03 -2.97 5.92
CA ILE A 83 -3.47 -3.25 6.06
C ILE A 83 -3.60 -4.08 7.33
N ILE A 84 -4.32 -3.54 8.32
CA ILE A 84 -4.57 -4.22 9.60
C ILE A 84 -6.08 -4.27 9.78
N ASN A 85 -6.65 -5.47 9.93
CA ASN A 85 -8.10 -5.68 10.08
C ASN A 85 -8.96 -5.09 8.95
N GLY A 86 -8.43 -5.03 7.72
CA GLY A 86 -9.13 -4.42 6.58
C GLY A 86 -9.06 -2.88 6.53
N GLU A 87 -8.42 -2.25 7.51
CA GLU A 87 -8.16 -0.81 7.53
C GLU A 87 -6.74 -0.50 7.06
N PHE A 88 -6.59 0.56 6.27
CA PHE A 88 -5.28 1.07 5.88
C PHE A 88 -4.58 1.70 7.09
N CYS A 89 -3.47 1.10 7.49
CA CYS A 89 -2.62 1.53 8.57
C CYS A 89 -1.27 1.99 8.02
N VAL A 90 -0.98 3.27 8.19
CA VAL A 90 0.37 3.81 7.95
C VAL A 90 1.28 3.29 9.05
N ARG A 91 2.24 2.43 8.69
CA ARG A 91 3.33 2.06 9.59
C ARG A 91 4.59 2.79 9.14
N ALA A 92 5.07 3.71 9.98
CA ALA A 92 6.40 4.26 9.84
C ALA A 92 7.40 3.14 10.14
N THR A 93 7.93 2.46 9.13
CA THR A 93 9.24 1.84 9.31
C THR A 93 10.20 2.98 9.58
N LYS A 94 10.74 3.07 10.81
CA LYS A 94 11.89 3.93 11.16
C LYS A 94 13.04 3.54 10.23
N GLY A 95 13.06 4.12 9.04
CA GLY A 95 14.06 3.96 8.00
C GLY A 95 14.44 5.36 7.57
N ASN A 96 15.58 5.82 8.09
CA ASN A 96 16.16 7.15 7.95
C ASN A 96 16.05 7.75 6.55
N VAL A 97 15.26 8.80 6.37
CA VAL A 97 15.57 9.86 5.39
C VAL A 97 15.11 11.20 5.97
N ASN A 98 16.08 12.03 6.36
CA ASN A 98 15.84 13.45 6.66
C ASN A 98 15.58 14.19 5.35
N LEU A 99 14.48 14.94 5.28
CA LEU A 99 14.31 15.99 4.28
C LEU A 99 14.89 17.27 4.86
N ASN A 100 16.19 17.47 4.63
CA ASN A 100 16.85 18.76 4.78
C ASN A 100 16.93 19.41 3.40
#